data_AF-A0A060YHU9-F1
#
_entry.id   AF-A0A060YHU9-F1
#
_cell.length_a   1.000
_cell.length_b   1.000
_cell.length_c   1.000
_cell.angle_alpha   90.00
_cell.angle_beta   90.00
_cell.angle_gamma   90.00
#
_symmetry.space_group_name_H-M   'P 1'
#
loop_
_entity.id
_entity.type
_entity.pdbx_description
1 polymer ?
#
loop_
_entity_poly.entity_id
_entity_poly.type
_entity_poly.pdbx_seq_one_letter_code
_entity_poly.pdbx_strand_id
1 'polypeptide(L)'
;MIINDNIHFLYICVYFFPVPRVVQRIQAVPVSGDPQSLSLGCQFTAVFTDYTVTWTRDGTVLAEIKRSAGDESRVCLTITKASNKDLGKYRCSLLCSHGSVILDYLLTYEVLSDIVILANPQKNITAAPTELVGEEEDVKCSCLLFKEDFLSEQYFDKNQPASLVTEKEHFGEGMHRRAFRTRLKAGMVPVFTQGHHCVLKVHNAISYGTQNNEELVQKNYNLAVEECHVQNTAREYIKVWTAVAQTQDAFGEVPEIIPIYLVHRPSNDIPYATLEEELMGEFVKYSVRDGKEINLKRNDSEAGQKCCTFQHWVYHKTEGNLLVTDMQGVGMRLTDVGIATCKKGYKGFKGNCATSFIDQFKALHLCNKYCEILGLKSLQPKPKKTVVPKPKPTQPVTKTKKTIGPTLKSKS
;
A
#
# COMPACT_ATOMS: atom_id res chain seq x y z
N MET A 1 -0.93 -35.31 69.39
CA MET A 1 -1.13 -34.30 68.33
C MET A 1 -0.24 -33.13 68.69
N ILE A 2 0.79 -32.73 67.95
CA ILE A 2 1.27 -33.04 66.60
C ILE A 2 2.80 -32.95 66.68
N ILE A 3 3.48 -33.86 65.98
CA ILE A 3 4.94 -33.93 65.83
C ILE A 3 5.41 -32.67 65.11
N ASN A 4 6.36 -31.94 65.68
CA ASN A 4 6.94 -30.74 65.06
C ASN A 4 8.25 -31.16 64.37
N ASP A 5 8.16 -31.40 63.06
CA ASP A 5 9.30 -31.75 62.21
C ASP A 5 10.20 -30.54 61.98
N ASN A 6 11.48 -30.71 62.34
CA ASN A 6 12.57 -29.79 61.99
C ASN A 6 12.83 -29.86 60.47
N ILE A 7 12.33 -28.87 59.73
CA ILE A 7 12.71 -28.66 58.33
C ILE A 7 13.87 -27.65 58.29
N HIS A 8 15.05 -28.15 57.94
CA HIS A 8 16.19 -27.34 57.52
C HIS A 8 15.83 -26.55 56.26
N PHE A 9 15.74 -25.22 56.38
CA PHE A 9 15.70 -24.34 55.20
C PHE A 9 17.09 -24.29 54.57
N LEU A 10 17.27 -25.06 53.50
CA LEU A 10 18.38 -24.91 52.56
C LEU A 10 18.15 -23.60 51.79
N TYR A 11 18.91 -22.55 52.08
CA TYR A 11 18.96 -21.36 51.24
C TYR A 11 19.61 -21.73 49.90
N ILE A 12 18.79 -22.11 48.92
CA ILE A 12 19.22 -22.17 47.52
C ILE A 12 19.35 -20.71 47.07
N CYS A 13 20.57 -20.16 47.10
CA CYS A 13 20.91 -18.99 46.31
C CYS A 13 20.82 -19.38 44.83
N VAL A 14 19.62 -19.25 44.25
CA VAL A 14 19.48 -19.26 42.79
C VAL A 14 20.13 -17.97 42.31
N TYR A 15 21.38 -18.05 41.88
CA TYR A 15 22.01 -16.98 41.12
C TYR A 15 21.20 -16.79 39.85
N PHE A 16 20.27 -15.83 39.85
CA PHE A 16 19.65 -15.34 38.63
C PHE A 16 20.74 -14.61 37.84
N PHE A 17 21.39 -15.34 36.93
CA PHE A 17 22.28 -14.71 35.97
C PHE A 17 21.43 -13.82 35.05
N PRO A 18 21.74 -12.52 34.92
CA PRO A 18 20.91 -11.63 34.14
C PRO A 18 20.95 -12.01 32.66
N VAL A 19 19.78 -12.08 32.03
CA VAL A 19 19.65 -12.25 30.58
C VAL A 19 20.05 -10.94 29.88
N PRO A 20 20.82 -10.98 28.78
CA PRO A 20 21.15 -9.79 27.99
C PRO A 20 19.91 -8.97 27.63
N ARG A 21 20.01 -7.64 27.76
CA ARG A 21 18.92 -6.70 27.46
C ARG A 21 19.28 -5.79 26.29
N VAL A 22 18.27 -5.35 25.56
CA VAL A 22 18.42 -4.41 24.46
C VAL A 22 18.33 -2.98 24.99
N VAL A 23 19.40 -2.21 24.82
CA VAL A 23 19.41 -0.76 25.12
C VAL A 23 18.87 0.01 23.93
N GLN A 24 19.42 -0.30 22.75
CA GLN A 24 19.07 0.37 21.50
C GLN A 24 18.77 -0.69 20.46
N ARG A 25 17.56 -0.62 19.88
CA ARG A 25 17.20 -1.44 18.72
C ARG A 25 18.02 -1.02 17.49
N ILE A 26 18.00 -1.83 16.45
CA ILE A 26 18.73 -1.54 15.21
C ILE A 26 18.26 -0.20 14.64
N GLN A 27 19.21 0.70 14.40
CA GLN A 27 19.02 1.96 13.72
C GLN A 27 19.94 2.04 12.51
N ALA A 28 19.40 2.56 11.41
CA ALA A 28 20.11 2.86 10.19
C ALA A 28 20.63 4.30 10.22
N VAL A 29 21.95 4.49 10.10
CA VAL A 29 22.58 5.81 10.09
C VAL A 29 23.67 5.88 9.01
N PRO A 30 23.92 7.05 8.40
CA PRO A 30 25.04 7.20 7.46
C PRO A 30 26.38 6.98 8.17
N VAL A 31 27.35 6.42 7.44
CA VAL A 31 28.73 6.28 7.95
C VAL A 31 29.44 7.63 7.87
N SER A 32 30.02 8.08 8.99
CA SER A 32 30.81 9.32 9.02
C SER A 32 31.99 9.23 8.04
N GLY A 33 32.05 10.14 7.07
CA GLY A 33 33.12 10.18 6.06
C GLY A 33 32.91 9.29 4.83
N ASP A 34 31.90 8.41 4.82
CA ASP A 34 31.51 7.64 3.64
C ASP A 34 29.99 7.66 3.46
N PRO A 35 29.47 8.71 2.80
CA PRO A 35 28.04 8.94 2.74
C PRO A 35 27.26 7.99 1.82
N GLN A 36 27.95 7.23 0.98
CA GLN A 36 27.30 6.18 0.20
C GLN A 36 27.15 4.89 1.04
N SER A 37 27.70 4.86 2.24
CA SER A 37 27.71 3.69 3.10
C SER A 37 26.78 3.86 4.29
N LEU A 38 26.09 2.77 4.60
CA LEU A 38 25.07 2.71 5.63
C LEU A 38 25.57 1.89 6.82
N SER A 39 25.34 2.36 8.04
CA SER A 39 25.62 1.60 9.26
C SER A 39 24.30 1.22 9.94
N LEU A 40 24.02 -0.08 10.01
CA LEU A 40 22.99 -0.63 10.88
C LEU A 40 23.62 -0.90 12.24
N GLY A 41 23.11 -0.31 13.32
CA GLY A 41 23.70 -0.53 14.64
C GLY A 41 22.69 -0.63 15.77
N CYS A 42 22.98 -1.50 16.73
CA CYS A 42 22.20 -1.74 17.94
C CYS A 42 23.13 -1.87 19.15
N GLN A 43 22.57 -1.87 20.36
CA GLN A 43 23.33 -1.93 21.60
C GLN A 43 22.65 -2.83 22.63
N PHE A 44 23.46 -3.63 23.31
CA PHE A 44 23.05 -4.55 24.36
C PHE A 44 23.70 -4.16 25.69
N THR A 45 23.05 -4.48 26.79
CA THR A 45 23.55 -4.29 28.16
C THR A 45 23.29 -5.55 28.97
N ALA A 46 23.87 -5.62 30.17
CA ALA A 46 23.73 -6.74 31.08
C ALA A 46 24.27 -8.05 30.49
N VAL A 47 25.40 -7.96 29.76
CA VAL A 47 26.09 -9.11 29.16
C VAL A 47 27.33 -9.45 29.98
N PHE A 48 27.22 -10.44 30.86
CA PHE A 48 28.25 -10.77 31.86
C PHE A 48 29.22 -11.89 31.45
N THR A 49 29.11 -12.37 30.22
CA THR A 49 29.99 -13.38 29.62
C THR A 49 30.38 -12.98 28.21
N ASP A 50 31.46 -13.56 27.71
CA ASP A 50 31.82 -13.43 26.30
C ASP A 50 30.63 -13.82 25.41
N TYR A 51 30.46 -13.06 24.34
CA TYR A 51 29.30 -13.18 23.47
C TYR A 51 29.67 -12.96 22.01
N THR A 52 28.88 -13.55 21.13
CA THR A 52 29.01 -13.41 19.67
C THR A 52 27.79 -12.69 19.14
N VAL A 53 28.00 -11.70 18.27
CA VAL A 53 26.96 -11.03 17.50
C VAL A 53 27.07 -11.42 16.05
N THR A 54 26.00 -11.98 15.51
CA THR A 54 25.89 -12.39 14.11
C THR A 54 24.87 -11.52 13.39
N TRP A 55 25.26 -10.93 12.27
CA TRP A 55 24.37 -10.21 11.37
C TRP A 55 24.01 -11.10 10.18
N THR A 56 22.72 -11.14 9.84
CA THR A 56 22.21 -11.94 8.72
C THR A 56 21.23 -11.12 7.87
N ARG A 57 21.13 -11.44 6.57
CA ARG A 57 20.11 -10.95 5.65
C ARG A 57 19.53 -12.13 4.89
N ASP A 58 18.21 -12.31 4.97
CA ASP A 58 17.48 -13.44 4.35
C ASP A 58 18.11 -14.81 4.65
N GLY A 59 18.62 -14.99 5.88
CA GLY A 59 19.29 -16.21 6.34
C GLY A 59 20.77 -16.35 5.97
N THR A 60 21.32 -15.46 5.15
CA THR A 60 22.76 -15.44 4.82
C THR A 60 23.54 -14.63 5.87
N VAL A 61 24.62 -15.20 6.41
CA VAL A 61 25.49 -14.51 7.38
C VAL A 61 26.31 -13.44 6.67
N LEU A 62 26.21 -12.20 7.14
CA LEU A 62 26.93 -11.04 6.62
C LEU A 62 28.18 -10.71 7.44
N ALA A 63 28.09 -10.82 8.77
CA ALA A 63 29.21 -10.55 9.68
C ALA A 63 29.04 -11.30 11.01
N GLU A 64 30.17 -11.62 11.65
CA GLU A 64 30.23 -12.19 12.98
C GLU A 64 31.28 -11.43 13.82
N ILE A 65 30.90 -11.02 15.03
CA ILE A 65 31.73 -10.20 15.92
C ILE A 65 31.76 -10.86 17.29
N LYS A 66 32.95 -11.16 17.80
CA LYS A 66 33.15 -11.69 19.16
C LYS A 66 33.50 -10.56 20.12
N ARG A 67 32.88 -10.55 21.29
CA ARG A 67 32.99 -9.51 22.31
C ARG A 67 33.21 -10.14 23.68
N SER A 68 33.97 -9.45 24.52
CA SER A 68 34.28 -9.91 25.87
C SER A 68 33.15 -9.56 26.84
N ALA A 69 33.08 -10.29 27.96
CA ALA A 69 32.17 -10.01 29.06
C ALA A 69 32.21 -8.52 29.49
N GLY A 70 31.03 -7.90 29.62
CA GLY A 70 30.89 -6.49 30.02
C GLY A 70 31.10 -5.46 28.91
N ASP A 71 31.43 -5.87 27.68
CA ASP A 71 31.48 -4.95 26.54
C ASP A 71 30.04 -4.58 26.12
N GLU A 72 29.59 -3.39 26.50
CA GLU A 72 28.28 -2.84 26.13
C GLU A 72 28.38 -1.84 24.97
N SER A 73 29.48 -1.85 24.21
CA SER A 73 29.65 -0.96 23.06
C SER A 73 28.64 -1.27 21.95
N ARG A 74 28.33 -0.25 21.15
CA ARG A 74 27.45 -0.39 19.99
C ARG A 74 28.05 -1.37 18.98
N VAL A 75 27.26 -2.33 18.53
CA VAL A 75 27.62 -3.24 17.44
C VAL A 75 26.99 -2.75 16.14
N CYS A 76 27.79 -2.73 15.08
CA CYS A 76 27.41 -2.16 13.79
C CYS A 76 27.73 -3.12 12.64
N LEU A 77 26.85 -3.13 11.64
CA LEU A 77 27.08 -3.70 10.32
C LEU A 77 27.15 -2.55 9.32
N THR A 78 28.27 -2.44 8.60
CA THR A 78 28.46 -1.46 7.53
C THR A 78 28.14 -2.07 6.18
N ILE A 79 27.22 -1.45 5.46
CA ILE A 79 26.88 -1.76 4.06
C ILE A 79 27.56 -0.71 3.20
N THR A 80 28.61 -1.11 2.49
CA THR A 80 29.39 -0.19 1.65
C THR A 80 28.66 0.11 0.34
N LYS A 81 28.54 1.39 -0.05
CA LYS A 81 27.83 1.80 -1.28
C LYS A 81 26.42 1.21 -1.36
N ALA A 82 25.64 1.44 -0.31
CA ALA A 82 24.29 0.88 -0.15
C ALA A 82 23.38 1.29 -1.33
N SER A 83 22.62 0.32 -1.83
CA SER A 83 21.77 0.48 -3.03
C SER A 83 20.45 -0.28 -2.88
N ASN A 84 19.58 -0.20 -3.89
CA ASN A 84 18.31 -0.95 -3.90
C ASN A 84 18.51 -2.48 -3.79
N LYS A 85 19.72 -2.99 -4.09
CA LYS A 85 20.06 -4.42 -3.92
C LYS A 85 20.24 -4.82 -2.46
N ASP A 86 20.38 -3.83 -1.57
CA ASP A 86 20.61 -4.04 -0.15
C ASP A 86 19.34 -3.93 0.68
N LEU A 87 18.20 -3.63 0.05
CA LEU A 87 16.89 -3.65 0.70
C LEU A 87 16.53 -5.06 1.17
N GLY A 88 15.78 -5.14 2.25
CA GLY A 88 15.34 -6.42 2.81
C GLY A 88 15.48 -6.50 4.33
N LYS A 89 15.27 -7.71 4.86
CA LYS A 89 15.22 -7.94 6.31
C LYS A 89 16.60 -8.30 6.85
N TYR A 90 17.13 -7.41 7.69
CA TYR A 90 18.35 -7.61 8.46
C TYR A 90 18.02 -8.15 9.84
N ARG A 91 18.85 -9.06 10.32
CA ARG A 91 18.74 -9.62 11.66
C ARG A 91 20.07 -9.58 12.38
N CYS A 92 20.07 -9.01 13.57
CA CYS A 92 21.18 -9.04 14.52
C CYS A 92 20.86 -10.05 15.63
N SER A 93 21.72 -11.04 15.81
CA SER A 93 21.58 -12.08 16.82
C SER A 93 22.78 -12.05 17.76
N LEU A 94 22.53 -11.76 19.04
CA LEU A 94 23.51 -11.93 20.11
C LEU A 94 23.35 -13.32 20.72
N LEU A 95 24.45 -14.03 20.92
CA LEU A 95 24.52 -15.33 21.56
C LEU A 95 25.60 -15.31 22.66
N CYS A 96 25.22 -15.69 23.87
CA CYS A 96 26.14 -15.89 24.99
C CYS A 96 25.77 -17.18 25.75
N SER A 97 26.59 -17.60 26.72
CA SER A 97 26.32 -18.81 27.52
C SER A 97 25.03 -18.74 28.34
N HIS A 98 24.51 -17.54 28.59
CA HIS A 98 23.32 -17.28 29.42
C HIS A 98 22.05 -17.00 28.62
N GLY A 99 22.13 -16.96 27.28
CA GLY A 99 20.97 -16.75 26.42
C GLY A 99 21.31 -16.07 25.10
N SER A 100 20.26 -15.84 24.31
CA SER A 100 20.35 -15.18 23.01
C SER A 100 19.32 -14.07 22.87
N VAL A 101 19.67 -13.00 22.16
CA VAL A 101 18.77 -11.91 21.81
C VAL A 101 18.75 -11.73 20.30
N ILE A 102 17.57 -11.57 19.72
CA ILE A 102 17.39 -11.40 18.28
C ILE A 102 16.64 -10.09 18.02
N LEU A 103 17.19 -9.29 17.11
CA LEU A 103 16.59 -8.05 16.62
C LEU A 103 16.44 -8.12 15.12
N ASP A 104 15.24 -7.81 14.62
CA ASP A 104 14.94 -7.72 13.20
C ASP A 104 14.80 -6.25 12.80
N TYR A 105 15.25 -5.90 11.60
CA TYR A 105 15.15 -4.58 10.99
C TYR A 105 14.87 -4.69 9.50
N LEU A 106 13.85 -3.99 9.01
CA LEU A 106 13.53 -3.94 7.59
C LEU A 106 14.16 -2.67 6.99
N LEU A 107 15.17 -2.83 6.14
CA LEU A 107 15.72 -1.72 5.39
C LEU A 107 14.85 -1.50 4.14
N THR A 108 14.05 -0.44 4.17
CA THR A 108 13.17 -0.04 3.07
C THR A 108 13.84 1.01 2.19
N TYR A 109 13.24 1.25 1.02
CA TYR A 109 13.73 2.27 0.09
C TYR A 109 13.68 3.66 0.72
N GLU A 110 12.63 3.99 1.49
CA GLU A 110 12.45 5.29 2.15
C GLU A 110 13.60 5.57 3.13
N VAL A 111 13.95 4.59 3.97
CA VAL A 111 15.08 4.70 4.90
C VAL A 111 16.40 4.88 4.15
N LEU A 112 16.59 4.13 3.06
CA LEU A 112 17.80 4.23 2.25
C LEU A 112 17.90 5.59 1.55
N SER A 113 16.79 6.11 1.01
CA SER A 113 16.74 7.41 0.34
C SER A 113 16.96 8.57 1.32
N ASP A 114 16.35 8.52 2.50
CA ASP A 114 16.53 9.55 3.54
C ASP A 114 18.00 9.66 3.96
N ILE A 115 18.70 8.53 4.03
CA ILE A 115 20.12 8.49 4.41
C ILE A 115 21.01 8.98 3.28
N VAL A 116 20.75 8.61 2.01
CA VAL A 116 21.48 9.14 0.85
C VAL A 116 21.32 10.67 0.75
N ILE A 117 20.15 11.20 1.08
CA ILE A 117 19.89 12.65 1.15
C ILE A 117 20.74 13.31 2.26
N LEU A 118 20.79 12.71 3.46
CA LEU A 118 21.54 13.24 4.60
C LEU A 118 23.07 13.16 4.43
N ALA A 119 23.54 12.15 3.71
CA ALA A 119 24.95 11.84 3.67
C ALA A 119 25.70 12.70 2.63
N ASN A 120 25.01 13.25 1.63
CA ASN A 120 25.65 14.06 0.58
C ASN A 120 25.23 15.54 0.60
N PRO A 121 25.54 16.31 1.68
CA PRO A 121 25.23 17.74 1.72
C PRO A 121 26.05 18.57 0.73
N GLN A 122 27.11 18.01 0.12
CA GLN A 122 28.08 18.75 -0.70
C GLN A 122 28.09 18.42 -2.20
N LYS A 123 27.17 17.57 -2.69
CA LYS A 123 26.96 17.38 -4.14
C LYS A 123 25.68 18.02 -4.68
N ASN A 124 25.10 18.95 -3.90
CA ASN A 124 24.17 19.98 -4.33
C ASN A 124 24.69 21.37 -3.86
N ILE A 125 25.91 21.74 -4.25
CA ILE A 125 26.28 23.16 -4.39
C ILE A 125 25.99 23.51 -5.86
N THR A 126 24.75 23.33 -6.33
CA THR A 126 23.74 24.38 -6.33
C THR A 126 22.36 23.83 -5.96
N ALA A 127 22.06 23.80 -4.68
CA ALA A 127 20.79 24.33 -4.20
C ALA A 127 21.02 24.77 -2.76
N ALA A 128 20.54 25.97 -2.42
CA ALA A 128 20.09 26.28 -1.07
C ALA A 128 19.12 25.16 -0.58
N PRO A 129 18.47 25.19 0.60
CA PRO A 129 17.15 24.57 0.68
C PRO A 129 16.44 24.97 -0.61
N THR A 130 16.13 24.02 -1.49
CA THR A 130 15.39 24.37 -2.70
C THR A 130 14.06 24.80 -2.12
N GLU A 131 13.94 26.11 -1.86
CA GLU A 131 12.67 26.79 -1.85
C GLU A 131 12.01 26.22 -3.08
N LEU A 132 10.94 25.46 -2.88
CA LEU A 132 10.03 25.22 -3.98
C LEU A 132 9.78 26.61 -4.56
N VAL A 133 10.25 26.85 -5.78
CA VAL A 133 9.95 28.09 -6.50
C VAL A 133 8.50 27.94 -6.90
N GLY A 134 7.67 28.23 -5.93
CA GLY A 134 6.25 27.97 -5.92
C GLY A 134 5.54 29.13 -5.27
N GLU A 135 4.24 29.17 -5.49
CA GLU A 135 3.39 30.20 -4.91
C GLU A 135 2.99 29.73 -3.51
N GLU A 136 3.30 30.57 -2.52
CA GLU A 136 2.86 30.35 -1.15
C GLU A 136 1.43 30.82 -0.99
N GLU A 137 0.59 29.97 -0.42
CA GLU A 137 -0.81 30.29 -0.15
C GLU A 137 -1.26 29.78 1.22
N ASP A 138 -2.07 30.60 1.88
CA ASP A 138 -2.79 30.23 3.08
C ASP A 138 -4.10 29.53 2.69
N VAL A 139 -4.31 28.35 3.26
CA VAL A 139 -5.44 27.48 2.95
C VAL A 139 -6.12 27.00 4.22
N LYS A 140 -7.30 26.41 4.04
CA LYS A 140 -8.01 25.68 5.09
C LYS A 140 -8.18 24.22 4.66
N CYS A 141 -7.64 23.30 5.44
CA CYS A 141 -7.71 21.88 5.18
C CYS A 141 -8.68 21.19 6.14
N SER A 142 -9.47 20.26 5.62
CA SER A 142 -10.46 19.53 6.40
C SER A 142 -10.40 18.05 6.09
N CYS A 143 -10.31 17.24 7.14
CA CYS A 143 -10.40 15.79 7.06
C CYS A 143 -11.86 15.36 7.04
N LEU A 144 -12.18 14.35 6.24
CA LEU A 144 -13.48 13.70 6.31
C LEU A 144 -13.49 12.69 7.47
N LEU A 145 -14.46 12.82 8.35
CA LEU A 145 -14.70 11.95 9.50
C LEU A 145 -16.02 11.20 9.35
N PHE A 146 -16.10 10.07 10.04
CA PHE A 146 -17.26 9.19 10.05
C PHE A 146 -17.81 9.09 11.47
N LYS A 147 -19.13 8.93 11.58
CA LYS A 147 -19.78 8.53 12.84
C LYS A 147 -19.88 7.00 12.91
N GLU A 148 -21.05 6.46 13.28
CA GLU A 148 -21.24 5.02 13.45
C GLU A 148 -21.27 4.31 12.10
N ASP A 149 -21.96 4.86 11.09
CA ASP A 149 -22.02 4.32 9.73
C ASP A 149 -21.24 5.19 8.74
N PHE A 150 -20.08 4.69 8.29
CA PHE A 150 -19.22 5.41 7.36
C PHE A 150 -19.84 5.59 5.95
N LEU A 151 -20.90 4.85 5.60
CA LEU A 151 -21.54 4.99 4.29
C LEU A 151 -22.54 6.16 4.25
N SER A 152 -23.19 6.46 5.37
CA SER A 152 -24.29 7.42 5.43
C SER A 152 -24.03 8.63 6.34
N GLU A 153 -23.13 8.52 7.31
CA GLU A 153 -22.88 9.55 8.33
C GLU A 153 -21.46 10.12 8.26
N GLN A 154 -21.22 10.93 7.23
CA GLN A 154 -19.93 11.53 6.93
C GLN A 154 -19.99 13.05 7.15
N TYR A 155 -18.93 13.64 7.70
CA TYR A 155 -18.83 15.08 7.89
C TYR A 155 -17.36 15.53 7.86
N PHE A 156 -17.11 16.75 7.41
CA PHE A 156 -15.77 17.33 7.49
C PHE A 156 -15.52 17.86 8.90
N ASP A 157 -14.32 17.61 9.42
CA ASP A 157 -13.85 18.22 10.66
C ASP A 157 -13.69 19.75 10.51
N LYS A 158 -13.34 20.42 11.61
CA LYS A 158 -13.00 21.84 11.63
C LYS A 158 -11.92 22.14 10.60
N ASN A 159 -12.17 23.20 9.84
CA ASN A 159 -11.22 23.79 8.90
C ASN A 159 -9.92 24.18 9.63
N GLN A 160 -8.86 23.40 9.42
CA GLN A 160 -7.55 23.67 9.99
C GLN A 160 -6.76 24.62 9.06
N PRO A 161 -6.23 25.74 9.58
CA PRO A 161 -5.38 26.60 8.78
C PRO A 161 -4.07 25.89 8.44
N ALA A 162 -3.62 26.05 7.21
CA ALA A 162 -2.34 25.54 6.73
C ALA A 162 -1.74 26.52 5.72
N SER A 163 -0.43 26.44 5.55
CA SER A 163 0.32 27.20 4.53
C SER A 163 1.00 26.21 3.60
N LEU A 164 0.75 26.36 2.31
CA LEU A 164 1.25 25.49 1.25
C LEU A 164 2.17 26.28 0.32
N VAL A 165 3.22 25.63 -0.18
CA VAL A 165 4.04 26.14 -1.29
C VAL A 165 3.85 25.21 -2.47
N THR A 166 3.24 25.69 -3.54
CA THR A 166 2.83 24.87 -4.70
C THR A 166 3.60 25.28 -5.96
N GLU A 167 4.12 24.31 -6.71
CA GLU A 167 4.77 24.57 -8.01
C GLU A 167 3.79 25.21 -9.00
N LYS A 168 4.27 26.12 -9.85
CA LYS A 168 3.43 26.80 -10.85
C LYS A 168 2.95 25.85 -11.95
N GLU A 169 3.79 24.89 -12.33
CA GLU A 169 3.49 23.91 -13.35
C GLU A 169 2.95 22.63 -12.71
N HIS A 170 1.89 22.08 -13.29
CA HIS A 170 1.40 20.76 -12.92
C HIS A 170 2.30 19.68 -13.51
N PHE A 171 2.55 18.62 -12.75
CA PHE A 171 3.35 17.48 -13.21
C PHE A 171 2.48 16.34 -13.76
N GLY A 172 1.16 16.42 -13.59
CA GLY A 172 0.20 15.45 -14.09
C GLY A 172 -1.14 16.09 -14.41
N GLU A 173 -1.77 15.68 -15.50
CA GLU A 173 -3.10 16.10 -15.91
C GLU A 173 -3.95 14.88 -16.25
N GLY A 174 -5.07 14.74 -15.55
CA GLY A 174 -6.10 13.77 -15.88
C GLY A 174 -7.27 14.43 -16.61
N MET A 175 -8.29 13.61 -16.92
CA MET A 175 -9.51 14.10 -17.57
C MET A 175 -10.21 15.23 -16.79
N HIS A 176 -10.10 15.24 -15.46
CA HIS A 176 -10.87 16.15 -14.60
C HIS A 176 -10.03 17.08 -13.74
N ARG A 177 -8.72 16.83 -13.62
CA ARG A 177 -7.86 17.52 -12.63
C ARG A 177 -6.43 17.67 -13.12
N ARG A 178 -5.77 18.70 -12.59
CA ARG A 178 -4.32 18.90 -12.64
C ARG A 178 -3.72 18.63 -11.26
N ALA A 179 -2.58 17.95 -11.23
CA ALA A 179 -1.82 17.61 -10.05
C ALA A 179 -0.56 18.47 -9.98
N PHE A 180 -0.41 19.19 -8.88
CA PHE A 180 0.71 20.09 -8.61
C PHE A 180 1.53 19.54 -7.45
N ARG A 181 2.86 19.64 -7.53
CA ARG A 181 3.69 19.34 -6.37
C ARG A 181 3.56 20.46 -5.38
N THR A 182 3.41 20.09 -4.12
CA THR A 182 3.17 21.01 -3.03
C THR A 182 3.98 20.59 -1.81
N ARG A 183 4.51 21.55 -1.06
CA ARG A 183 5.02 21.29 0.30
C ARG A 183 4.15 21.96 1.34
N LEU A 184 3.94 21.26 2.44
CA LEU A 184 3.35 21.86 3.62
C LEU A 184 4.37 22.71 4.38
N LYS A 185 4.17 24.02 4.44
CA LYS A 185 5.05 24.94 5.17
C LYS A 185 4.67 25.03 6.65
N ALA A 186 3.37 25.03 6.96
CA ALA A 186 2.85 25.08 8.32
C ALA A 186 1.41 24.53 8.40
N GLY A 187 0.97 24.14 9.60
CA GLY A 187 -0.37 23.59 9.86
C GLY A 187 -0.45 22.08 9.70
N MET A 188 -1.66 21.51 9.82
CA MET A 188 -1.95 20.07 9.68
C MET A 188 -1.11 19.11 10.55
N VAL A 189 -0.52 19.57 11.65
CA VAL A 189 0.16 18.70 12.63
C VAL A 189 -0.91 18.02 13.50
N PRO A 190 -0.83 16.70 13.80
CA PRO A 190 0.31 15.79 13.57
C PRO A 190 0.23 15.00 12.26
N VAL A 191 -0.77 15.26 11.40
CA VAL A 191 -1.01 14.50 10.17
C VAL A 191 0.20 14.59 9.23
N PHE A 192 0.79 15.78 9.12
CA PHE A 192 1.97 16.03 8.32
C PHE A 192 3.04 16.74 9.14
N THR A 193 4.29 16.49 8.79
CA THR A 193 5.44 17.24 9.31
C THR A 193 5.68 18.49 8.49
N GLN A 194 6.34 19.49 9.06
CA GLN A 194 6.78 20.65 8.30
C GLN A 194 7.70 20.20 7.15
N GLY A 195 7.46 20.73 5.94
CA GLY A 195 8.20 20.40 4.73
C GLY A 195 7.72 19.12 4.03
N HIS A 196 6.66 18.47 4.52
CA HIS A 196 6.14 17.23 3.93
C HIS A 196 5.71 17.41 2.47
N HIS A 197 6.02 16.41 1.66
CA HIS A 197 5.73 16.38 0.23
C HIS A 197 4.29 15.96 -0.02
N CYS A 198 3.54 16.81 -0.71
CA CYS A 198 2.13 16.63 -1.00
C CYS A 198 1.84 16.85 -2.49
N VAL A 199 0.67 16.38 -2.92
CA VAL A 199 0.10 16.66 -4.23
C VAL A 199 -1.20 17.41 -4.04
N LEU A 200 -1.25 18.65 -4.53
CA LEU A 200 -2.49 19.42 -4.62
C LEU A 200 -3.16 19.10 -5.96
N LYS A 201 -4.42 18.66 -5.93
CA LYS A 201 -5.21 18.37 -7.12
C LYS A 201 -6.32 19.38 -7.28
N VAL A 202 -6.25 20.13 -8.38
CA VAL A 202 -7.21 21.18 -8.72
C VAL A 202 -8.04 20.70 -9.91
N HIS A 203 -9.36 20.86 -9.81
CA HIS A 203 -10.26 20.51 -10.92
C HIS A 203 -9.97 21.38 -12.15
N ASN A 204 -10.02 20.79 -13.34
CA ASN A 204 -9.91 21.52 -14.59
C ASN A 204 -10.99 22.60 -14.65
N ALA A 205 -10.70 23.72 -15.32
CA ALA A 205 -11.61 24.85 -15.43
C ALA A 205 -13.03 24.37 -15.76
N ILE A 206 -13.95 24.60 -14.81
CA ILE A 206 -15.36 24.28 -14.98
C ILE A 206 -15.88 25.27 -16.00
N SER A 207 -16.28 24.80 -17.18
CA SER A 207 -16.65 25.65 -18.32
C SER A 207 -17.63 26.76 -17.89
N TYR A 208 -17.20 28.02 -18.02
CA TYR A 208 -17.99 29.23 -17.81
C TYR A 208 -19.02 29.40 -18.93
N GLY A 209 -20.01 28.51 -19.01
CA GLY A 209 -21.20 28.75 -19.82
C GLY A 209 -21.97 29.98 -19.33
N THR A 210 -23.27 30.04 -19.60
CA THR A 210 -24.17 31.08 -19.04
C THR A 210 -24.37 31.01 -17.51
N GLN A 211 -23.48 30.34 -16.78
CA GLN A 211 -23.58 30.09 -15.34
C GLN A 211 -22.93 31.23 -14.54
N ASN A 212 -23.52 31.58 -13.40
CA ASN A 212 -22.96 32.60 -12.50
C ASN A 212 -21.74 32.04 -11.73
N ASN A 213 -20.92 32.93 -11.16
CA ASN A 213 -19.69 32.53 -10.47
C ASN A 213 -19.95 31.66 -9.22
N GLU A 214 -21.06 31.90 -8.50
CA GLU A 214 -21.42 31.15 -7.29
C GLU A 214 -21.77 29.68 -7.59
N GLU A 215 -22.48 29.42 -8.68
CA GLU A 215 -22.81 28.07 -9.15
C GLU A 215 -21.55 27.28 -9.51
N LEU A 216 -20.55 27.94 -10.11
CA LEU A 216 -19.27 27.32 -10.46
C LEU A 216 -18.46 26.97 -9.21
N VAL A 217 -18.42 27.86 -8.21
CA VAL A 217 -17.78 27.59 -6.91
C VAL A 217 -18.49 26.44 -6.18
N GLN A 218 -19.82 26.43 -6.15
CA GLN A 218 -20.58 25.35 -5.53
C GLN A 218 -20.34 24.00 -6.24
N LYS A 219 -20.25 24.02 -7.58
CA LYS A 219 -19.93 22.82 -8.35
C LYS A 219 -18.50 22.34 -8.08
N ASN A 220 -17.52 23.25 -8.00
CA ASN A 220 -16.15 22.92 -7.62
C ASN A 220 -16.07 22.30 -6.23
N TYR A 221 -16.78 22.87 -5.25
CA TYR A 221 -16.92 22.30 -3.92
C TYR A 221 -17.47 20.88 -3.96
N ASN A 222 -18.61 20.68 -4.63
CA ASN A 222 -19.27 19.37 -4.71
C ASN A 222 -18.36 18.30 -5.33
N LEU A 223 -17.57 18.65 -6.35
CA LEU A 223 -16.62 17.73 -6.98
C LEU A 223 -15.49 17.35 -6.01
N ALA A 224 -14.84 18.32 -5.35
CA ALA A 224 -13.78 18.04 -4.38
C ALA A 224 -14.29 17.21 -3.17
N VAL A 225 -15.52 17.48 -2.73
CA VAL A 225 -16.20 16.73 -1.67
C VAL A 225 -16.50 15.29 -2.09
N GLU A 226 -17.00 15.08 -3.31
CA GLU A 226 -17.26 13.73 -3.84
C GLU A 226 -15.98 12.88 -3.87
N GLU A 227 -14.84 13.47 -4.27
CA GLU A 227 -13.54 12.78 -4.25
C GLU A 227 -13.11 12.37 -2.84
N CYS A 228 -13.26 13.29 -1.88
CA CYS A 228 -12.97 13.01 -0.48
C CYS A 228 -13.85 11.87 0.05
N HIS A 229 -15.15 11.87 -0.27
CA HIS A 229 -16.07 10.82 0.12
C HIS A 229 -15.69 9.47 -0.49
N VAL A 230 -15.43 9.42 -1.79
CA VAL A 230 -15.10 8.17 -2.51
C VAL A 230 -13.82 7.54 -1.97
N GLN A 231 -12.74 8.31 -1.89
CA GLN A 231 -11.46 7.77 -1.44
C GLN A 231 -11.51 7.37 0.04
N ASN A 232 -12.09 8.18 0.93
CA ASN A 232 -12.19 7.78 2.34
C ASN A 232 -13.16 6.61 2.56
N THR A 233 -14.24 6.47 1.78
CA THR A 233 -15.10 5.27 1.85
C THR A 233 -14.33 4.01 1.45
N ALA A 234 -13.51 4.08 0.39
CA ALA A 234 -12.64 2.98 0.01
C ALA A 234 -11.59 2.68 1.09
N ARG A 235 -11.08 3.71 1.80
CA ARG A 235 -10.19 3.54 2.96
C ARG A 235 -10.84 2.80 4.11
N GLU A 236 -12.11 3.05 4.42
CA GLU A 236 -12.80 2.28 5.45
C GLU A 236 -12.94 0.80 5.07
N TYR A 237 -13.24 0.51 3.79
CA TYR A 237 -13.24 -0.87 3.31
C TYR A 237 -11.85 -1.51 3.36
N ILE A 238 -10.78 -0.80 2.99
CA ILE A 238 -9.43 -1.36 2.98
C ILE A 238 -8.92 -1.63 4.40
N LYS A 239 -9.32 -0.85 5.41
CA LYS A 239 -9.04 -1.11 6.82
C LYS A 239 -9.66 -2.44 7.28
N VAL A 240 -10.93 -2.67 6.96
CA VAL A 240 -11.61 -3.93 7.30
C VAL A 240 -10.99 -5.11 6.55
N TRP A 241 -10.67 -4.92 5.27
CA TRP A 241 -9.97 -5.94 4.48
C TRP A 241 -8.58 -6.26 5.02
N THR A 242 -7.84 -5.25 5.49
CA THR A 242 -6.52 -5.41 6.10
C THR A 242 -6.59 -6.32 7.32
N ALA A 243 -7.57 -6.12 8.19
CA ALA A 243 -7.77 -7.00 9.34
C ALA A 243 -8.05 -8.46 8.93
N VAL A 244 -8.75 -8.69 7.82
CA VAL A 244 -8.98 -10.04 7.28
C VAL A 244 -7.71 -10.62 6.67
N ALA A 245 -7.00 -9.85 5.84
CA ALA A 245 -5.80 -10.28 5.15
C ALA A 245 -4.66 -10.62 6.13
N GLN A 246 -4.52 -9.86 7.21
CA GLN A 246 -3.52 -10.10 8.26
C GLN A 246 -3.75 -11.40 9.06
N THR A 247 -4.93 -12.02 8.97
CA THR A 247 -5.14 -13.37 9.55
C THR A 247 -4.49 -14.48 8.73
N GLN A 248 -4.02 -14.17 7.52
CA GLN A 248 -3.43 -15.10 6.60
C GLN A 248 -1.95 -14.75 6.40
N ASP A 249 -1.03 -15.48 7.04
CA ASP A 249 0.42 -15.24 6.92
C ASP A 249 0.90 -15.25 5.47
N ALA A 250 0.30 -16.11 4.63
CA ALA A 250 0.62 -16.22 3.21
C ALA A 250 0.22 -14.98 2.38
N PHE A 251 -0.57 -14.07 2.94
CA PHE A 251 -0.98 -12.84 2.25
C PHE A 251 0.16 -11.81 2.18
N GLY A 252 1.02 -11.75 3.20
CA GLY A 252 2.11 -10.77 3.28
C GLY A 252 1.63 -9.33 3.43
N GLU A 253 2.35 -8.38 2.83
CA GLU A 253 2.05 -6.94 2.91
C GLU A 253 0.68 -6.59 2.31
N VAL A 254 -0.10 -5.73 2.96
CA VAL A 254 -1.45 -5.37 2.49
C VAL A 254 -1.44 -3.98 1.89
N PRO A 255 -2.05 -3.76 0.71
CA PRO A 255 -2.24 -2.43 0.16
C PRO A 255 -3.00 -1.51 1.11
N GLU A 256 -2.60 -0.24 1.12
CA GLU A 256 -3.29 0.85 1.81
C GLU A 256 -3.76 1.91 0.80
N ILE A 257 -4.81 2.65 1.16
CA ILE A 257 -5.22 3.85 0.42
C ILE A 257 -4.89 5.07 1.26
N ILE A 258 -4.13 5.99 0.68
CA ILE A 258 -3.62 7.16 1.41
C ILE A 258 -4.75 8.15 1.76
N PRO A 259 -4.58 8.93 2.85
CA PRO A 259 -5.51 9.99 3.17
C PRO A 259 -5.66 11.04 2.07
N ILE A 260 -6.86 11.62 2.02
CA ILE A 260 -7.20 12.76 1.17
C ILE A 260 -7.89 13.82 2.03
N TYR A 261 -7.56 15.09 1.79
CA TYR A 261 -8.07 16.24 2.51
C TYR A 261 -8.76 17.20 1.56
N LEU A 262 -9.88 17.78 2.00
CA LEU A 262 -10.51 18.90 1.30
C LEU A 262 -9.72 20.16 1.60
N VAL A 263 -9.37 20.93 0.58
CA VAL A 263 -8.65 22.20 0.72
C VAL A 263 -9.48 23.34 0.17
N HIS A 264 -9.66 24.38 0.98
CA HIS A 264 -10.23 25.66 0.59
C HIS A 264 -9.12 26.72 0.46
N ARG A 265 -9.02 27.31 -0.73
CA ARG A 265 -7.97 28.21 -1.24
C ARG A 265 -8.61 29.56 -1.61
N PRO A 266 -8.88 30.44 -0.64
CA PRO A 266 -9.71 31.64 -0.85
C PRO A 266 -9.14 32.65 -1.85
N SER A 267 -7.83 32.61 -2.11
CA SER A 267 -7.13 33.52 -3.02
C SER A 267 -7.15 33.07 -4.49
N ASN A 268 -7.86 31.99 -4.83
CA ASN A 268 -7.85 31.36 -6.16
C ASN A 268 -9.23 31.32 -6.82
N ASP A 269 -9.26 31.40 -8.15
CA ASP A 269 -10.48 31.31 -8.96
C ASP A 269 -11.18 29.93 -8.87
N ILE A 270 -10.40 28.88 -8.59
CA ILE A 270 -10.88 27.53 -8.29
C ILE A 270 -10.58 27.26 -6.80
N PRO A 271 -11.50 27.63 -5.89
CA PRO A 271 -11.20 27.72 -4.47
C PRO A 271 -11.20 26.37 -3.75
N TYR A 272 -11.75 25.30 -4.33
CA TYR A 272 -11.76 23.97 -3.72
C TYR A 272 -10.89 22.98 -4.49
N ALA A 273 -10.01 22.32 -3.74
CA ALA A 273 -9.06 21.33 -4.23
C ALA A 273 -8.99 20.15 -3.26
N THR A 274 -8.24 19.12 -3.63
CA THR A 274 -7.90 18.01 -2.74
C THR A 274 -6.38 17.95 -2.53
N LEU A 275 -5.97 17.51 -1.34
CA LEU A 275 -4.57 17.36 -0.96
C LEU A 275 -4.34 15.94 -0.45
N GLU A 276 -3.25 15.35 -0.90
CA GLU A 276 -2.78 14.03 -0.47
C GLU A 276 -1.25 14.02 -0.42
N GLU A 277 -0.67 12.97 0.15
CA GLU A 277 0.78 12.77 0.17
C GLU A 277 1.33 12.50 -1.23
N GLU A 278 2.53 13.02 -1.54
CA GLU A 278 3.24 12.68 -2.78
C GLU A 278 3.81 11.26 -2.70
N LEU A 279 3.31 10.37 -3.56
CA LEU A 279 3.83 9.01 -3.67
C LEU A 279 5.10 9.00 -4.53
N MET A 280 6.24 8.80 -3.87
CA MET A 280 7.55 8.76 -4.53
C MET A 280 7.81 7.39 -5.18
N GLY A 281 7.89 7.33 -6.51
CA GLY A 281 8.28 6.14 -7.25
C GLY A 281 7.56 5.98 -8.58
N GLU A 282 7.55 4.76 -9.13
CA GLU A 282 6.83 4.48 -10.38
C GLU A 282 5.32 4.40 -10.13
N PHE A 283 4.59 5.35 -10.70
CA PHE A 283 3.14 5.41 -10.58
C PHE A 283 2.47 4.44 -11.56
N VAL A 284 1.75 3.45 -11.02
CA VAL A 284 1.12 2.36 -11.79
C VAL A 284 -0.39 2.37 -11.58
N LYS A 285 -1.16 2.19 -12.67
CA LYS A 285 -2.61 2.02 -12.63
C LYS A 285 -2.98 0.53 -12.63
N TYR A 286 -3.50 0.04 -11.49
CA TYR A 286 -3.77 -1.39 -11.27
C TYR A 286 -5.15 -1.83 -11.79
N SER A 287 -6.16 -0.94 -11.76
CA SER A 287 -7.50 -1.21 -12.30
C SER A 287 -7.93 -0.11 -13.27
N VAL A 288 -8.68 -0.44 -14.33
CA VAL A 288 -9.01 0.48 -15.44
C VAL A 288 -10.45 0.96 -15.39
N ARG A 289 -10.62 2.20 -15.85
CA ARG A 289 -11.86 2.98 -15.89
C ARG A 289 -12.93 2.48 -16.86
N ASP A 290 -12.63 1.66 -17.87
CA ASP A 290 -13.62 1.36 -18.91
C ASP A 290 -13.85 -0.13 -19.17
N GLY A 291 -13.22 -1.03 -18.41
CA GLY A 291 -13.33 -2.50 -18.55
C GLY A 291 -13.08 -3.09 -19.94
N LYS A 292 -12.77 -2.26 -20.95
CA LYS A 292 -12.45 -2.65 -22.32
C LYS A 292 -11.05 -3.22 -22.46
N GLU A 293 -10.14 -2.85 -21.56
CA GLU A 293 -8.82 -3.45 -21.48
C GLU A 293 -8.78 -4.34 -20.25
N ILE A 294 -8.72 -5.64 -20.47
CA ILE A 294 -8.10 -6.56 -19.52
C ILE A 294 -6.61 -6.43 -19.82
N ASN A 295 -5.90 -5.56 -19.11
CA ASN A 295 -4.45 -5.49 -19.27
C ASN A 295 -3.91 -6.87 -18.84
N LEU A 296 -3.49 -7.69 -19.82
CA LEU A 296 -2.94 -9.03 -19.60
C LEU A 296 -1.71 -9.00 -18.67
N LYS A 297 -1.07 -7.83 -18.53
CA LYS A 297 0.04 -7.53 -17.59
C LYS A 297 -0.40 -7.25 -16.14
N ARG A 298 -1.71 -7.09 -15.84
CA ARG A 298 -2.23 -6.92 -14.46
C ARG A 298 -1.94 -8.10 -13.56
N ASN A 299 -1.74 -9.28 -14.16
CA ASN A 299 -1.46 -10.51 -13.47
C ASN A 299 -0.02 -10.64 -13.00
N ASP A 300 0.89 -9.72 -13.33
CA ASP A 300 2.32 -9.95 -13.08
C ASP A 300 2.84 -9.31 -11.78
N SER A 301 2.28 -8.17 -11.35
CA SER A 301 2.71 -7.53 -10.09
C SER A 301 1.89 -8.00 -8.89
N GLU A 302 2.57 -8.16 -7.75
CA GLU A 302 1.91 -8.51 -6.49
C GLU A 302 0.85 -7.47 -6.09
N ALA A 303 1.19 -6.18 -6.18
CA ALA A 303 0.26 -5.09 -5.87
C ALA A 303 -0.98 -5.13 -6.79
N GLY A 304 -0.81 -5.38 -8.09
CA GLY A 304 -1.92 -5.51 -9.04
C GLY A 304 -2.84 -6.68 -8.71
N GLN A 305 -2.28 -7.84 -8.36
CA GLN A 305 -3.08 -9.00 -7.93
C GLN A 305 -3.85 -8.71 -6.64
N LYS A 306 -3.21 -8.09 -5.64
CA LYS A 306 -3.84 -7.72 -4.36
C LYS A 306 -4.93 -6.67 -4.54
N CYS A 307 -4.73 -5.66 -5.40
CA CYS A 307 -5.77 -4.71 -5.80
C CYS A 307 -6.98 -5.44 -6.40
N CYS A 308 -6.76 -6.34 -7.36
CA CYS A 308 -7.82 -7.14 -7.98
C CYS A 308 -8.59 -7.98 -6.94
N THR A 309 -7.88 -8.57 -5.98
CA THR A 309 -8.47 -9.31 -4.85
C THR A 309 -9.27 -8.40 -3.92
N PHE A 310 -8.80 -7.19 -3.65
CA PHE A 310 -9.54 -6.20 -2.87
C PHE A 310 -10.87 -5.83 -3.54
N GLN A 311 -10.90 -5.62 -4.87
CA GLN A 311 -12.16 -5.40 -5.60
C GLN A 311 -13.14 -6.57 -5.39
N HIS A 312 -12.65 -7.81 -5.51
CA HIS A 312 -13.47 -9.00 -5.31
C HIS A 312 -13.98 -9.11 -3.87
N TRP A 313 -13.11 -8.84 -2.89
CA TRP A 313 -13.50 -8.90 -1.48
C TRP A 313 -14.59 -7.87 -1.17
N VAL A 314 -14.46 -6.62 -1.63
CA VAL A 314 -15.50 -5.58 -1.42
C VAL A 314 -16.79 -5.95 -2.14
N TYR A 315 -16.71 -6.44 -3.38
CA TYR A 315 -17.86 -6.92 -4.12
C TYR A 315 -18.60 -8.03 -3.35
N HIS A 316 -17.88 -9.01 -2.83
CA HIS A 316 -18.47 -10.09 -2.03
C HIS A 316 -19.04 -9.58 -0.69
N LYS A 317 -18.29 -8.73 0.03
CA LYS A 317 -18.68 -8.17 1.33
C LYS A 317 -19.94 -7.32 1.26
N THR A 318 -20.21 -6.71 0.11
CA THR A 318 -21.38 -5.86 -0.14
C THR A 318 -22.48 -6.55 -0.95
N GLU A 319 -22.40 -7.87 -1.12
CA GLU A 319 -23.38 -8.67 -1.87
C GLU A 319 -23.56 -8.17 -3.32
N GLY A 320 -22.47 -7.67 -3.90
CA GLY A 320 -22.41 -7.16 -5.27
C GLY A 320 -22.96 -5.75 -5.47
N ASN A 321 -23.22 -5.00 -4.40
CA ASN A 321 -23.79 -3.65 -4.49
C ASN A 321 -22.76 -2.52 -4.61
N LEU A 322 -21.49 -2.78 -4.28
CA LEU A 322 -20.41 -1.80 -4.32
C LEU A 322 -19.13 -2.44 -4.87
N LEU A 323 -18.40 -1.68 -5.67
CA LEU A 323 -17.12 -2.06 -6.23
C LEU A 323 -16.14 -0.89 -6.11
N VAL A 324 -15.00 -1.10 -5.47
CA VAL A 324 -13.85 -0.18 -5.56
C VAL A 324 -13.13 -0.44 -6.89
N THR A 325 -12.74 0.62 -7.60
CA THR A 325 -12.11 0.57 -8.92
C THR A 325 -11.12 1.72 -9.08
N ASP A 326 -10.55 1.89 -10.28
CA ASP A 326 -9.59 2.95 -10.66
C ASP A 326 -8.36 3.07 -9.74
N MET A 327 -8.05 2.05 -8.93
CA MET A 327 -6.89 2.03 -8.04
C MET A 327 -5.58 2.18 -8.82
N GLN A 328 -4.79 3.14 -8.37
CA GLN A 328 -3.49 3.50 -8.91
C GLN A 328 -2.58 4.01 -7.78
N GLY A 329 -1.28 3.98 -7.98
CA GLY A 329 -0.32 4.45 -6.97
C GLY A 329 1.06 3.85 -7.14
N VAL A 330 1.84 3.81 -6.06
CA VAL A 330 3.23 3.32 -6.06
C VAL A 330 3.34 2.15 -5.08
N GLY A 331 3.68 0.97 -5.60
CA GLY A 331 3.76 -0.25 -4.79
C GLY A 331 2.43 -0.57 -4.09
N MET A 332 2.47 -0.75 -2.76
CA MET A 332 1.30 -1.04 -1.92
C MET A 332 0.51 0.21 -1.50
N ARG A 333 0.94 1.42 -1.88
CA ARG A 333 0.27 2.67 -1.52
C ARG A 333 -0.57 3.16 -2.69
N LEU A 334 -1.87 3.31 -2.45
CA LEU A 334 -2.88 3.59 -3.48
C LEU A 334 -3.54 4.96 -3.25
N THR A 335 -3.97 5.58 -4.34
CA THR A 335 -4.73 6.84 -4.38
C THR A 335 -5.65 6.87 -5.60
N ASP A 336 -6.46 7.93 -5.73
CA ASP A 336 -7.33 8.19 -6.89
C ASP A 336 -8.28 7.04 -7.23
N VAL A 337 -8.80 6.39 -6.20
CA VAL A 337 -9.75 5.30 -6.35
C VAL A 337 -11.12 5.82 -6.78
N GLY A 338 -11.84 5.01 -7.53
CA GLY A 338 -13.25 5.19 -7.87
C GLY A 338 -14.13 4.19 -7.13
N ILE A 339 -15.41 4.50 -6.98
CA ILE A 339 -16.41 3.54 -6.50
C ILE A 339 -17.58 3.50 -7.47
N ALA A 340 -17.96 2.29 -7.87
CA ALA A 340 -19.23 2.03 -8.54
C ALA A 340 -20.22 1.42 -7.54
N THR A 341 -21.46 1.89 -7.56
CA THR A 341 -22.58 1.31 -6.80
C THR A 341 -23.68 0.83 -7.73
N CYS A 342 -24.61 0.02 -7.21
CA CYS A 342 -25.85 -0.25 -7.92
C CYS A 342 -26.63 1.05 -8.18
N LYS A 343 -27.57 1.04 -9.14
CA LYS A 343 -28.24 2.26 -9.67
C LYS A 343 -28.87 3.16 -8.60
N LYS A 344 -29.32 2.58 -7.48
CA LYS A 344 -29.96 3.32 -6.37
C LYS A 344 -28.97 3.82 -5.31
N GLY A 345 -27.67 3.56 -5.47
CA GLY A 345 -26.68 3.68 -4.41
C GLY A 345 -26.68 2.47 -3.47
N TYR A 346 -25.70 2.39 -2.58
CA TYR A 346 -25.57 1.35 -1.56
C TYR A 346 -25.62 1.98 -0.17
N LYS A 347 -26.67 1.67 0.61
CA LYS A 347 -26.88 2.21 1.98
C LYS A 347 -26.76 3.74 2.05
N GLY A 348 -27.34 4.45 1.07
CA GLY A 348 -27.28 5.91 0.99
C GLY A 348 -26.03 6.45 0.29
N PHE A 349 -24.96 5.66 0.16
CA PHE A 349 -23.76 6.06 -0.57
C PHE A 349 -23.95 5.95 -2.08
N LYS A 350 -23.54 6.97 -2.83
CA LYS A 350 -23.48 6.96 -4.30
C LYS A 350 -22.01 7.06 -4.71
N GLY A 351 -21.58 6.10 -5.52
CA GLY A 351 -20.24 6.14 -6.11
C GLY A 351 -20.15 7.13 -7.28
N ASN A 352 -18.91 7.51 -7.63
CA ASN A 352 -18.60 8.40 -8.75
C ASN A 352 -18.38 7.66 -10.09
N CYS A 353 -18.35 6.33 -10.09
CA CYS A 353 -18.21 5.51 -11.29
C CYS A 353 -19.55 4.92 -11.76
N ALA A 354 -19.65 4.66 -13.06
CA ALA A 354 -20.84 4.07 -13.66
C ALA A 354 -21.10 2.65 -13.13
N THR A 355 -22.38 2.30 -12.93
CA THR A 355 -22.79 0.94 -12.48
C THR A 355 -22.29 -0.17 -13.42
N SER A 356 -22.04 0.13 -14.70
CA SER A 356 -21.50 -0.84 -15.67
C SER A 356 -20.16 -1.46 -15.26
N PHE A 357 -19.38 -0.79 -14.41
CA PHE A 357 -18.13 -1.35 -13.87
C PHE A 357 -18.39 -2.60 -13.03
N ILE A 358 -19.50 -2.65 -12.29
CA ILE A 358 -19.87 -3.82 -11.49
C ILE A 358 -20.18 -5.00 -12.42
N ASP A 359 -20.94 -4.75 -13.48
CA ASP A 359 -21.30 -5.78 -14.47
C ASP A 359 -20.06 -6.31 -15.19
N GLN A 360 -19.16 -5.41 -15.59
CA GLN A 360 -17.89 -5.76 -16.24
C GLN A 360 -16.97 -6.53 -15.30
N PHE A 361 -16.83 -6.09 -14.04
CA PHE A 361 -16.04 -6.80 -13.04
C PHE A 361 -16.56 -8.23 -12.84
N LYS A 362 -17.87 -8.39 -12.68
CA LYS A 362 -18.49 -9.72 -12.53
C LYS A 362 -18.21 -10.63 -13.73
N ALA A 363 -18.25 -10.08 -14.94
CA ALA A 363 -18.01 -10.85 -16.17
C ALA A 363 -16.53 -11.21 -16.37
N LEU A 364 -15.62 -10.31 -16.02
CA LEU A 364 -14.20 -10.40 -16.41
C LEU A 364 -13.26 -10.83 -15.29
N HIS A 365 -13.68 -10.77 -14.03
CA HIS A 365 -12.81 -11.12 -12.91
C HIS A 365 -12.45 -12.61 -12.95
N LEU A 366 -11.15 -12.88 -12.90
CA LEU A 366 -10.59 -14.20 -12.67
C LEU A 366 -9.90 -14.18 -11.30
N CYS A 367 -10.23 -15.16 -10.45
CA CYS A 367 -9.55 -15.29 -9.16
C CYS A 367 -8.05 -15.50 -9.39
N ASN A 368 -7.26 -14.91 -8.50
CA ASN A 368 -5.82 -15.13 -8.40
C ASN A 368 -5.48 -15.81 -7.05
N LYS A 369 -4.19 -16.06 -6.81
CA LYS A 369 -3.72 -16.71 -5.57
C LYS A 369 -4.19 -16.01 -4.28
N TYR A 370 -4.31 -14.69 -4.26
CA TYR A 370 -4.78 -13.95 -3.08
C TYR A 370 -6.29 -14.07 -2.88
N CYS A 371 -7.07 -14.18 -3.97
CA CYS A 371 -8.49 -14.53 -3.87
C CYS A 371 -8.68 -15.91 -3.22
N GLU A 372 -7.81 -16.87 -3.57
CA GLU A 372 -7.81 -18.22 -3.01
C GLU A 372 -7.37 -18.24 -1.54
N ILE A 373 -6.32 -17.51 -1.18
CA ILE A 373 -5.86 -17.33 0.22
C ILE A 373 -7.01 -16.80 1.09
N LEU A 374 -7.80 -15.86 0.58
CA LEU A 374 -8.95 -15.30 1.31
C LEU A 374 -10.24 -16.14 1.17
N GLY A 375 -10.19 -17.29 0.49
CA GLY A 375 -11.35 -18.17 0.32
C GLY A 375 -12.51 -17.55 -0.45
N LEU A 376 -12.26 -16.59 -1.34
CA LEU A 376 -13.30 -15.90 -2.09
C LEU A 376 -13.92 -16.83 -3.15
N LYS A 377 -15.26 -16.84 -3.23
CA LYS A 377 -16.00 -17.66 -4.19
C LYS A 377 -15.79 -17.11 -5.60
N SER A 378 -15.33 -17.96 -6.52
CA SER A 378 -15.20 -17.60 -7.93
C SER A 378 -16.52 -17.07 -8.51
N LEU A 379 -16.45 -15.96 -9.24
CA LEU A 379 -17.57 -15.37 -9.97
C LEU A 379 -17.82 -16.06 -11.32
N GLN A 380 -16.83 -16.78 -11.84
CA GLN A 380 -16.95 -17.51 -13.10
C GLN A 380 -17.78 -18.78 -12.92
N PRO A 381 -18.63 -19.15 -13.90
CA PRO A 381 -19.41 -20.37 -13.84
C PRO A 381 -18.48 -21.58 -13.71
N LYS A 382 -18.80 -22.49 -12.78
CA LYS A 382 -18.07 -23.75 -12.66
C LYS A 382 -18.10 -24.46 -14.03
N PRO A 383 -16.98 -24.96 -14.55
CA PRO A 383 -16.98 -25.70 -15.79
C PRO A 383 -17.99 -26.86 -15.65
N LYS A 384 -18.98 -26.92 -16.54
CA LYS A 384 -19.89 -28.07 -16.61
C LYS A 384 -18.98 -29.29 -16.79
N LYS A 385 -19.01 -30.22 -15.83
CA LYS A 385 -18.40 -31.54 -16.01
C LYS A 385 -18.96 -32.09 -17.32
N THR A 386 -18.11 -32.21 -18.34
CA THR A 386 -18.43 -32.90 -19.57
C THR A 386 -18.76 -34.33 -19.17
N VAL A 387 -20.05 -34.65 -19.12
CA VAL A 387 -20.51 -36.03 -19.00
C VAL A 387 -20.03 -36.70 -20.28
N VAL A 388 -18.95 -37.48 -20.15
CA VAL A 388 -18.46 -38.35 -21.21
C VAL A 388 -19.65 -39.20 -21.67
N PRO A 389 -20.07 -39.14 -22.95
CA PRO A 389 -21.15 -39.99 -23.42
C PRO A 389 -20.72 -41.45 -23.26
N LYS A 390 -21.53 -42.25 -22.56
CA LYS A 390 -21.37 -43.71 -22.50
C LYS A 390 -21.25 -44.26 -23.93
N PRO A 391 -20.29 -45.17 -24.23
CA PRO A 391 -20.17 -45.73 -25.57
C PRO A 391 -21.47 -46.47 -25.93
N LYS A 392 -22.02 -46.17 -27.11
CA LYS A 392 -23.14 -46.94 -27.68
C LYS A 392 -22.65 -48.36 -28.09
N PRO A 393 -23.48 -49.41 -27.95
CA PRO A 393 -23.11 -50.75 -28.36
C PRO A 393 -22.93 -50.82 -29.89
N THR A 394 -21.81 -51.39 -30.33
CA THR A 394 -21.51 -51.73 -31.72
C THR A 394 -22.51 -52.75 -32.28
N GLN A 395 -23.15 -52.42 -33.41
CA GLN A 395 -23.85 -53.41 -34.25
C GLN A 395 -22.94 -53.92 -35.38
N PRO A 396 -23.13 -55.15 -35.88
CA PRO A 396 -22.21 -55.80 -36.82
C PRO A 396 -22.39 -55.32 -38.26
N VAL A 397 -21.27 -55.22 -38.98
CA VAL A 397 -21.15 -54.80 -40.38
C VAL A 397 -21.56 -55.94 -41.32
N THR A 398 -22.57 -55.72 -42.17
CA THR A 398 -22.83 -56.52 -43.37
C THR A 398 -22.07 -55.97 -44.57
N LYS A 399 -21.35 -56.86 -45.26
CA LYS A 399 -20.53 -56.58 -46.43
C LYS A 399 -21.39 -56.54 -47.70
N THR A 400 -21.24 -55.52 -48.53
CA THR A 400 -21.62 -55.59 -49.95
C THR A 400 -20.51 -55.05 -50.85
N LYS A 401 -20.15 -55.90 -51.83
CA LYS A 401 -19.13 -55.72 -52.86
C LYS A 401 -19.44 -54.50 -53.75
N LYS A 402 -18.40 -53.75 -54.16
CA LYS A 402 -18.46 -52.84 -55.31
C LYS A 402 -17.55 -53.37 -56.43
N THR A 403 -18.14 -53.51 -57.61
CA THR A 403 -17.47 -53.77 -58.88
C THR A 403 -17.10 -52.45 -59.56
N ILE A 404 -15.99 -52.48 -60.29
CA ILE A 404 -15.26 -51.40 -60.97
C ILE A 404 -15.99 -50.93 -62.24
N GLY A 405 -15.85 -49.64 -62.60
CA GLY A 405 -15.91 -49.18 -64.00
C GLY A 405 -16.47 -47.78 -64.22
N PRO A 406 -16.02 -47.00 -65.23
CA PRO A 406 -15.59 -45.63 -65.01
C PRO A 406 -16.27 -44.55 -65.88
N THR A 407 -15.83 -43.31 -65.62
CA THR A 407 -15.59 -42.19 -66.56
C THR A 407 -16.67 -41.12 -66.85
N LEU A 408 -16.17 -39.87 -66.82
CA LEU A 408 -16.38 -38.72 -67.73
C LEU A 408 -17.35 -37.58 -67.37
N LYS A 409 -16.74 -36.36 -67.44
CA LYS A 409 -17.23 -35.04 -67.94
C LYS A 409 -18.23 -34.29 -67.04
N SER A 410 -17.84 -33.17 -66.42
CA SER A 410 -17.57 -31.80 -66.94
C SER A 410 -18.84 -30.94 -67.16
N LYS A 411 -18.76 -29.68 -66.68
CA LYS A 411 -19.63 -28.50 -66.93
C LYS A 411 -20.92 -28.48 -66.10
N SER A 412 -21.35 -27.38 -65.49
CA SER A 412 -21.00 -25.95 -65.60
C SER A 412 -21.01 -25.29 -64.22
#